data_AF-A0AA39P9P9-F1
#
_entry.id   AF-A0AA39P9P9-F1
#
_cell.length_a   1.000
_cell.length_b   1.000
_cell.length_c   1.000
_cell.angle_alpha   90.00
_cell.angle_beta   90.00
_cell.angle_gamma   90.00
#
_symmetry.space_group_name_H-M   'P 1'
#
loop_
_entity.id
_entity.type
_entity.pdbx_description
1 polymer ?
#
loop_
_entity_poly.entity_id
_entity_poly.type
_entity_poly.pdbx_seq_one_letter_code
_entity_poly.pdbx_strand_id
1 'polypeptide(L)'
;MSPTAIELKDEGNRQFSQKNFSGAILKYTAAIAADENNAVLYANRAACYLNTKEYLNAASDARQAITIDPKYAKAYARLATAHDMLTEYWQSVKDWQSALGALPTENPSEAEKKQREQYQAGLNTSQAALQKLLAQPNRAFALPAREASRFPWVAATALLPQLASAGNYDSSAWVISTAAKMFIDGVSKMKNTTKVGAALIGHVDVITDITNAVLADNRAFHISDPQFVSIYNLQVQHEVISNGAEAWTDAGPAQVKKEVQARLQTSGWSKVRPAISITVRCLIMRAFMEGGIRGLHSLELEFLNTVLDILEWGRKLFRDVPREERGAVFDLTFVRGVRNMHLHALMETYAKNPTGNEHYLEELLKRSNDLIREVDENPPPDSLRTIDPGFKLAYYDYCKGHALAMNGFYYNKMGNSQASKNMGAAIKSYSAAGHAYLAAAECFPPDDECYSWFIHCAIQAMWGCGTPVQIQLEAMEKLRKSLPEMKKIWSCSQMSKGGAIELCERMTKTETNLRDMVAKGKVSLDDCVSPQGL
;
A
#
# COMPACT_ATOMS: atom_id res chain seq x y z
N MET A 1 -12.34 7.94 38.79
CA MET A 1 -11.09 7.17 38.63
C MET A 1 -10.83 6.33 39.86
N SER A 2 -10.61 5.02 39.66
CA SER A 2 -10.08 4.13 40.69
C SER A 2 -8.63 4.54 41.05
N PRO A 3 -8.14 4.25 42.27
CA PRO A 3 -6.76 4.57 42.65
C PRO A 3 -5.72 4.03 41.66
N THR A 4 -5.93 2.80 41.18
CA THR A 4 -5.11 2.16 40.14
C THR A 4 -5.12 2.93 38.81
N ALA A 5 -6.27 3.43 38.37
CA ALA A 5 -6.36 4.23 37.14
C ALA A 5 -5.60 5.57 37.25
N ILE A 6 -5.60 6.19 38.44
CA ILE A 6 -4.86 7.43 38.70
C ILE A 6 -3.36 7.19 38.59
N GLU A 7 -2.85 6.17 39.27
CA GLU A 7 -1.42 5.81 39.24
C GLU A 7 -0.93 5.48 37.82
N LEU A 8 -1.71 4.68 37.08
CA LEU A 8 -1.38 4.33 35.69
C LEU A 8 -1.40 5.54 34.76
N LYS A 9 -2.36 6.46 34.94
CA LYS A 9 -2.42 7.73 34.21
C LYS A 9 -1.20 8.60 34.51
N ASP A 10 -0.80 8.71 35.77
CA ASP A 10 0.32 9.56 36.17
C ASP A 10 1.66 8.98 35.68
N GLU A 11 1.81 7.66 35.65
CA GLU A 11 2.91 6.99 34.98
C GLU A 11 2.90 7.27 33.47
N GLY A 12 1.73 7.17 32.83
CA GLY A 12 1.56 7.53 31.41
C GLY A 12 1.96 8.98 31.11
N ASN A 13 1.57 9.93 31.97
CA ASN A 13 1.95 11.34 31.88
C ASN A 13 3.47 11.51 32.00
N ARG A 14 4.12 10.76 32.90
CA ARG A 14 5.58 10.80 33.08
C ARG A 14 6.30 10.29 31.83
N GLN A 15 5.89 9.13 31.31
CA GLN A 15 6.43 8.57 30.07
C GLN A 15 6.23 9.53 28.88
N PHE A 16 5.06 10.16 28.79
CA PHE A 16 4.76 11.17 27.78
C PHE A 16 5.71 12.38 27.87
N SER A 17 5.95 12.89 29.08
CA SER A 17 6.87 14.01 29.31
C SER A 17 8.32 13.68 28.93
N GLN A 18 8.69 12.40 29.02
CA GLN A 18 9.99 11.86 28.60
C GLN A 18 10.04 11.55 27.10
N LYS A 19 8.98 11.86 26.33
CA LYS A 19 8.80 11.50 24.92
C LYS A 19 8.81 9.99 24.64
N ASN A 20 8.64 9.16 25.67
CA ASN A 20 8.42 7.72 25.49
C ASN A 20 6.94 7.44 25.20
N PHE A 21 6.51 7.74 23.97
CA PHE A 21 5.11 7.64 23.58
C PHE A 21 4.60 6.19 23.59
N SER A 22 5.40 5.22 23.15
CA SER A 22 5.03 3.80 23.18
C SER A 22 4.82 3.31 24.62
N GLY A 23 5.70 3.69 25.55
CA GLY A 23 5.52 3.41 26.98
C GLY A 23 4.27 4.07 27.55
N ALA A 24 4.00 5.33 27.17
CA ALA A 24 2.81 6.05 27.60
C ALA A 24 1.51 5.38 27.07
N ILE A 25 1.49 4.91 25.81
CA ILE A 25 0.35 4.19 25.21
C ILE A 25 0.01 2.94 26.04
N LEU A 26 1.01 2.16 26.45
CA LEU A 26 0.80 0.97 27.28
C LEU A 26 0.16 1.33 28.62
N LYS A 27 0.64 2.39 29.27
CA LYS A 27 0.13 2.85 30.57
C LYS A 27 -1.28 3.42 30.48
N TYR A 28 -1.58 4.24 29.47
CA TYR A 28 -2.94 4.73 29.25
C TYR A 28 -3.90 3.59 28.86
N THR A 29 -3.44 2.59 28.11
CA THR A 29 -4.26 1.42 27.79
C THR A 29 -4.64 0.64 29.05
N ALA A 30 -3.69 0.43 29.96
CA ALA A 30 -3.97 -0.18 31.26
C ALA A 30 -4.90 0.70 32.12
N ALA A 31 -4.72 2.02 32.11
CA ALA A 31 -5.60 2.96 32.82
C ALA A 31 -7.04 2.92 32.29
N ILE A 32 -7.22 2.86 30.97
CA ILE A 32 -8.53 2.76 30.30
C ILE A 32 -9.22 1.44 30.69
N ALA A 33 -8.48 0.34 30.80
CA ALA A 33 -9.04 -0.93 31.27
C ALA A 33 -9.55 -0.86 32.72
N ALA A 34 -8.99 0.05 33.54
CA ALA A 34 -9.40 0.28 34.92
C ALA A 34 -10.48 1.38 35.10
N ASP A 35 -10.65 2.25 34.10
CA ASP A 35 -11.66 3.33 34.06
C ASP A 35 -12.04 3.67 32.60
N GLU A 36 -12.96 2.90 32.03
CA GLU A 36 -13.32 2.97 30.61
C GLU A 36 -14.15 4.20 30.23
N ASN A 37 -14.70 4.93 31.20
CA ASN A 37 -15.59 6.09 31.02
C ASN A 37 -14.88 7.42 31.28
N ASN A 38 -13.57 7.47 31.02
CA ASN A 38 -12.75 8.64 31.28
C ASN A 38 -12.16 9.25 30.01
N ALA A 39 -12.76 10.37 29.58
CA ALA A 39 -12.39 11.08 28.35
C ALA A 39 -10.91 11.51 28.32
N VAL A 40 -10.32 11.84 29.47
CA VAL A 40 -8.93 12.31 29.56
C VAL A 40 -7.95 11.20 29.18
N LEU A 41 -8.22 9.95 29.57
CA LEU A 41 -7.32 8.83 29.26
C LEU A 41 -7.26 8.56 27.76
N TYR A 42 -8.41 8.55 27.08
CA TYR A 42 -8.47 8.42 25.63
C TYR A 42 -7.82 9.61 24.93
N ALA A 43 -8.10 10.85 25.32
CA ALA A 43 -7.47 12.01 24.69
C ALA A 43 -5.94 12.06 24.89
N ASN A 44 -5.44 11.61 26.04
CA ASN A 44 -4.01 11.49 26.30
C ASN A 44 -3.35 10.38 25.46
N ARG A 45 -4.03 9.23 25.30
CA ARG A 45 -3.54 8.16 24.43
C ARG A 45 -3.59 8.56 22.95
N ALA A 46 -4.64 9.27 22.52
CA ALA A 46 -4.71 9.90 21.19
C ALA A 46 -3.54 10.84 20.94
N ALA A 47 -3.14 11.64 21.94
CA ALA A 47 -1.97 12.49 21.85
C ALA A 47 -0.68 11.69 21.63
N CYS A 48 -0.54 10.52 22.26
CA CYS A 48 0.61 9.63 22.04
C CYS A 48 0.58 9.06 20.61
N TYR A 49 -0.58 8.59 20.15
CA TYR A 49 -0.76 8.06 18.80
C TYR A 49 -0.45 9.10 17.70
N LEU A 50 -0.82 10.37 17.90
CA LEU A 50 -0.42 11.45 16.99
C LEU A 50 1.11 11.60 16.91
N ASN A 51 1.84 11.37 18.02
CA ASN A 51 3.30 11.45 18.03
C ASN A 51 3.97 10.19 17.47
N THR A 52 3.34 9.02 17.56
CA THR A 52 3.80 7.76 16.93
C THR A 52 3.31 7.61 15.49
N LYS A 53 2.57 8.59 14.97
CA LYS A 53 2.00 8.61 13.60
C LYS A 53 0.97 7.50 13.34
N GLU A 54 0.23 7.13 14.37
CA GLU A 54 -0.89 6.20 14.30
C GLU A 54 -2.21 7.00 14.30
N TYR A 55 -2.46 7.76 13.22
CA TYR A 55 -3.53 8.74 13.16
C TYR A 55 -4.94 8.10 13.21
N LEU A 56 -5.17 6.91 12.64
CA LEU A 56 -6.44 6.19 12.78
C LEU A 56 -6.74 5.80 14.24
N ASN A 57 -5.73 5.34 14.98
CA ASN A 57 -5.87 5.07 16.42
C ASN A 57 -6.13 6.37 17.20
N ALA A 58 -5.44 7.47 16.84
CA ALA A 58 -5.66 8.78 17.43
C ALA A 58 -7.08 9.30 17.20
N ALA A 59 -7.61 9.18 15.98
CA ALA A 59 -8.97 9.60 15.64
C ALA A 59 -10.01 8.77 16.42
N SER A 60 -9.80 7.46 16.53
CA SER A 60 -10.67 6.55 17.28
C SER A 60 -10.75 6.92 18.77
N ASP A 61 -9.59 7.12 19.40
CA ASP A 61 -9.53 7.53 20.80
C ASP A 61 -10.12 8.94 21.02
N ALA A 62 -9.87 9.87 20.11
CA ALA A 62 -10.43 11.21 20.21
C ALA A 62 -11.96 11.21 20.11
N ARG A 63 -12.55 10.41 19.20
CA ARG A 63 -14.00 10.19 19.11
C ARG A 63 -14.57 9.55 20.37
N GLN A 64 -13.86 8.57 20.95
CA GLN A 64 -14.29 7.96 22.21
C GLN A 64 -14.26 8.98 23.36
N ALA A 65 -13.24 9.84 23.43
CA ALA A 65 -13.18 10.92 24.40
C ALA A 65 -14.34 11.91 24.25
N ILE A 66 -14.68 12.30 23.01
CA ILE A 66 -15.82 13.18 22.71
C ILE A 66 -17.15 12.53 23.11
N THR A 67 -17.30 11.22 22.89
CA THR A 67 -18.50 10.47 23.27
C THR A 67 -18.71 10.48 24.79
N ILE A 68 -17.62 10.38 25.55
CA ILE A 68 -17.64 10.40 27.02
C ILE A 68 -17.87 11.83 27.56
N ASP A 69 -17.16 12.82 27.01
CA ASP A 69 -17.31 14.23 27.37
C ASP A 69 -17.40 15.12 26.11
N PRO A 70 -18.63 15.44 25.67
CA PRO A 70 -18.85 16.28 24.49
C PRO A 70 -18.37 17.73 24.63
N LYS A 71 -18.00 18.19 25.83
CA LYS A 71 -17.45 19.53 26.08
C LYS A 71 -15.92 19.55 26.08
N TYR A 72 -15.27 18.40 25.88
CA TYR A 72 -13.82 18.32 26.01
C TYR A 72 -13.09 18.84 24.76
N ALA A 73 -12.85 20.16 24.72
CA ALA A 73 -12.25 20.86 23.58
C ALA A 73 -10.94 20.22 23.05
N LYS A 74 -10.10 19.69 23.95
CA LYS A 74 -8.86 19.00 23.57
C LYS A 74 -9.11 17.75 22.74
N ALA A 75 -10.20 17.01 23.00
CA ALA A 75 -10.51 15.81 22.23
C ALA A 75 -10.85 16.15 20.78
N TYR A 76 -11.67 17.18 20.53
CA TYR A 76 -11.92 17.68 19.18
C TYR A 76 -10.65 18.16 18.49
N ALA A 77 -9.77 18.88 19.20
CA ALA A 77 -8.49 19.31 18.64
C ALA A 77 -7.58 18.13 18.24
N ARG A 78 -7.59 17.04 19.03
CA ARG A 78 -6.87 15.80 18.69
C ARG A 78 -7.47 15.10 17.48
N LEU A 79 -8.80 15.05 17.39
CA LEU A 79 -9.51 14.51 16.24
C LEU A 79 -9.21 15.31 14.97
N ALA A 80 -9.28 16.63 15.05
CA ALA A 80 -8.96 17.53 13.95
C ALA A 80 -7.52 17.34 13.46
N THR A 81 -6.56 17.27 14.39
CA THR A 81 -5.16 16.99 14.06
C THR A 81 -5.00 15.61 13.39
N ALA A 82 -5.71 14.59 13.86
CA ALA A 82 -5.68 13.26 13.23
C ALA A 82 -6.23 13.32 11.79
N HIS A 83 -7.38 13.98 11.58
CA HIS A 83 -7.95 14.16 10.26
C HIS A 83 -7.07 15.02 9.33
N ASP A 84 -6.36 16.02 9.84
CA ASP A 84 -5.36 16.76 9.05
C ASP A 84 -4.26 15.83 8.52
N MET A 85 -3.75 14.96 9.39
CA MET A 85 -2.70 14.01 9.02
C MET A 85 -3.19 12.88 8.10
N LEU A 86 -4.46 12.51 8.21
CA LEU A 86 -5.14 11.58 7.30
C LEU A 86 -5.60 12.24 5.99
N THR A 87 -5.33 13.54 5.79
CA THR A 87 -5.79 14.36 4.65
C THR A 87 -7.31 14.49 4.50
N GLU A 88 -8.05 14.25 5.58
CA GLU A 88 -9.50 14.37 5.68
C GLU A 88 -9.88 15.81 6.05
N TYR A 89 -9.43 16.77 5.22
CA TYR A 89 -9.51 18.20 5.55
C TYR A 89 -10.93 18.71 5.75
N TRP A 90 -11.92 18.12 5.07
CA TRP A 90 -13.34 18.45 5.30
C TRP A 90 -13.80 18.13 6.72
N GLN A 91 -13.41 16.96 7.24
CA GLN A 91 -13.69 16.53 8.60
C GLN A 91 -12.89 17.38 9.59
N SER A 92 -11.59 17.54 9.35
CA SER A 92 -10.71 18.35 10.18
C SER A 92 -11.22 19.77 10.41
N VAL A 93 -11.70 20.46 9.36
CA VAL A 93 -12.29 21.81 9.49
C VAL A 93 -13.47 21.82 10.46
N LYS A 94 -14.36 20.81 10.39
CA LYS A 94 -15.51 20.70 11.30
C LYS A 94 -15.06 20.41 12.73
N ASP A 95 -14.04 19.58 12.90
CA ASP A 95 -13.53 19.23 14.23
C ASP A 95 -12.78 20.41 14.87
N TRP A 96 -12.03 21.20 14.10
CA TRP A 96 -11.42 22.43 14.60
C TRP A 96 -12.47 23.47 15.00
N GLN A 97 -13.53 23.62 14.20
CA GLN A 97 -14.68 24.47 14.57
C GLN A 97 -15.34 23.99 15.87
N SER A 98 -15.51 22.68 16.03
CA SER A 98 -16.06 22.06 17.24
C SER A 98 -15.13 22.26 18.45
N ALA A 99 -13.81 22.16 18.26
CA ALA A 99 -12.82 22.43 19.30
C ALA A 99 -12.87 23.89 19.78
N LEU A 100 -13.03 24.85 18.86
CA LEU A 100 -13.19 26.26 19.19
C LEU A 100 -14.51 26.54 19.91
N GLY A 101 -15.61 25.92 19.46
CA GLY A 101 -16.93 26.05 20.08
C GLY A 101 -17.03 25.43 21.47
N ALA A 102 -16.20 24.44 21.79
CA ALA A 102 -16.14 23.80 23.10
C ALA A 102 -15.34 24.60 24.15
N LEU A 103 -14.58 25.64 23.75
CA LEU A 103 -13.84 26.49 24.69
C LEU A 103 -14.76 27.53 25.35
N PRO A 104 -14.56 27.87 26.65
CA PRO A 104 -15.34 28.91 27.31
C PRO A 104 -15.21 30.27 26.62
N THR A 105 -16.35 30.92 26.37
CA THR A 105 -16.40 32.28 25.79
C THR A 105 -16.30 33.37 26.85
N GLU A 106 -16.91 33.16 28.02
CA GLU A 106 -16.89 34.08 29.15
C GLU A 106 -15.73 33.77 30.11
N ASN A 107 -14.98 34.80 30.49
CA ASN A 107 -13.85 34.72 31.43
C ASN A 107 -12.85 33.57 31.17
N PRO A 108 -12.31 33.40 29.94
CA PRO A 108 -11.37 32.32 29.66
C PRO A 108 -10.05 32.52 30.40
N SER A 109 -9.51 31.43 30.96
CA SER A 109 -8.15 31.40 31.50
C SER A 109 -7.11 31.67 30.43
N GLU A 110 -5.91 32.10 30.81
CA GLU A 110 -4.79 32.31 29.86
C GLU A 110 -4.45 31.04 29.06
N ALA A 111 -4.59 29.87 29.67
CA ALA A 111 -4.40 28.60 28.97
C ALA A 111 -5.46 28.37 27.88
N GLU A 112 -6.72 28.75 28.12
CA GLU A 112 -7.81 28.63 27.15
C GLU A 112 -7.71 29.67 26.04
N LYS A 113 -7.22 30.89 26.33
CA LYS A 113 -6.89 31.88 25.30
C LYS A 113 -5.82 31.36 24.34
N LYS A 114 -4.73 30.79 24.89
CA LYS A 114 -3.67 30.16 24.10
C LYS A 114 -4.18 28.95 23.29
N GLN A 115 -5.07 28.15 23.86
CA GLN A 115 -5.72 27.05 23.12
C GLN A 115 -6.57 27.58 21.97
N ARG A 116 -7.34 28.65 22.17
CA ARG A 116 -8.13 29.27 21.10
C ARG A 116 -7.26 29.74 19.94
N GLU A 117 -6.16 30.43 20.24
CA GLU A 117 -5.19 30.84 19.21
C GLU A 117 -4.61 29.64 18.46
N GLN A 118 -4.21 28.59 19.17
CA GLN A 118 -3.71 27.35 18.58
C GLN A 118 -4.76 26.69 17.67
N TYR A 119 -6.01 26.58 18.13
CA TYR A 119 -7.09 25.92 17.39
C TYR A 119 -7.51 26.73 16.17
N GLN A 120 -7.48 28.06 16.27
CA GLN A 120 -7.71 28.94 15.12
C GLN A 120 -6.61 28.79 14.07
N ALA A 121 -5.34 28.68 14.49
CA ALA A 121 -4.24 28.41 13.58
C ALA A 121 -4.39 27.03 12.90
N GLY A 122 -4.84 26.01 13.65
CA GLY A 122 -5.19 24.70 13.10
C GLY A 122 -6.28 24.81 12.04
N LEU A 123 -7.41 25.44 12.36
CA LEU A 123 -8.53 25.67 11.44
C LEU A 123 -8.08 26.35 10.15
N ASN A 124 -7.31 27.44 10.25
CA ASN A 124 -6.80 28.17 9.10
C ASN A 124 -5.91 27.28 8.23
N THR A 125 -5.07 26.44 8.84
CA THR A 125 -4.20 25.48 8.14
C THR A 125 -5.03 24.45 7.38
N SER A 126 -6.03 23.84 8.03
CA SER A 126 -6.92 22.85 7.40
C SER A 126 -7.76 23.45 6.28
N GLN A 127 -8.24 24.69 6.44
CA GLN A 127 -8.97 25.40 5.38
C GLN A 127 -8.09 25.67 4.16
N ALA A 128 -6.84 26.10 4.36
CA ALA A 128 -5.89 26.30 3.27
C ALA A 128 -5.55 24.98 2.56
N ALA A 129 -5.35 23.89 3.32
CA ALA A 129 -5.10 22.56 2.78
C ALA A 129 -6.32 22.05 1.98
N LEU A 130 -7.53 22.25 2.49
CA LEU A 130 -8.78 21.91 1.80
C LEU A 130 -8.93 22.70 0.50
N GLN A 131 -8.70 24.01 0.53
CA GLN A 131 -8.76 24.85 -0.68
C GLN A 131 -7.76 24.36 -1.73
N LYS A 132 -6.53 24.03 -1.30
CA LYS A 132 -5.49 23.48 -2.18
C LYS A 132 -5.90 22.12 -2.75
N LEU A 133 -6.57 21.28 -1.97
CA LEU A 133 -7.09 19.98 -2.44
C LEU A 133 -8.17 20.17 -3.51
N LEU A 134 -9.12 21.09 -3.29
CA LEU A 134 -10.22 21.37 -4.23
C LEU A 134 -9.76 22.05 -5.52
N ALA A 135 -8.65 22.79 -5.47
CA ALA A 135 -8.07 23.47 -6.62
C ALA A 135 -7.22 22.56 -7.53
N GLN A 136 -6.80 21.38 -7.05
CA GLN A 136 -5.99 20.47 -7.85
C GLN A 136 -6.87 19.64 -8.78
N PRO A 137 -6.59 19.62 -10.10
CA PRO A 137 -7.23 18.65 -10.98
C PRO A 137 -6.81 17.24 -10.54
N ASN A 138 -7.76 16.32 -10.41
CA ASN A 138 -7.51 14.90 -10.13
C ASN A 138 -6.65 14.30 -11.27
N ARG A 139 -5.32 14.38 -11.15
CA ARG A 139 -4.35 13.87 -12.13
C ARG A 139 -3.80 12.52 -11.68
N ALA A 140 -4.70 11.58 -11.40
CA ALA A 140 -4.38 10.27 -10.88
C ALA A 140 -4.36 9.23 -12.01
N PHE A 141 -3.22 8.57 -12.28
CA PHE A 141 -3.17 7.41 -13.21
C PHE A 141 -3.85 7.60 -14.57
N ALA A 142 -3.83 8.81 -15.12
CA ALA A 142 -4.48 9.08 -16.39
C ALA A 142 -3.50 8.81 -17.54
N LEU A 143 -3.52 7.60 -18.10
CA LEU A 143 -3.03 7.42 -19.46
C LEU A 143 -3.88 8.32 -20.40
N PRO A 144 -3.29 9.06 -21.35
CA PRO A 144 -4.04 9.97 -22.20
C PRO A 144 -5.18 9.23 -22.92
N ALA A 145 -6.40 9.76 -22.84
CA ALA A 145 -7.58 9.14 -23.46
C ALA A 145 -7.40 8.88 -24.97
N ARG A 146 -6.60 9.71 -25.65
CA ARG A 146 -6.21 9.51 -27.07
C ARG A 146 -5.48 8.19 -27.34
N GLU A 147 -4.91 7.56 -26.33
CA GLU A 147 -4.18 6.29 -26.38
C GLU A 147 -5.01 5.12 -25.82
N ALA A 148 -6.31 5.31 -25.56
CA ALA A 148 -7.15 4.30 -24.92
C ALA A 148 -7.16 2.94 -25.66
N SER A 149 -7.09 2.97 -26.99
CA SER A 149 -7.00 1.76 -27.82
C SER A 149 -5.67 1.00 -27.68
N ARG A 150 -4.67 1.60 -27.02
CA ARG A 150 -3.33 1.05 -26.82
C ARG A 150 -3.02 0.77 -25.35
N PHE A 151 -4.00 0.92 -24.45
CA PHE A 151 -3.79 0.60 -23.04
C PHE A 151 -3.40 -0.88 -22.88
N PRO A 152 -2.56 -1.22 -21.88
CA PRO A 152 -2.02 -2.58 -21.76
C PRO A 152 -3.10 -3.67 -21.75
N TRP A 153 -4.20 -3.45 -21.04
CA TRP A 153 -5.31 -4.41 -21.00
C TRP A 153 -6.08 -4.54 -22.31
N VAL A 154 -6.11 -3.50 -23.16
CA VAL A 154 -6.74 -3.58 -24.49
C VAL A 154 -5.90 -4.46 -25.40
N ALA A 155 -4.58 -4.21 -25.42
CA ALA A 155 -3.64 -5.02 -26.18
C ALA A 155 -3.60 -6.48 -25.71
N ALA A 156 -3.53 -6.69 -24.39
CA ALA A 156 -3.58 -8.02 -23.78
C ALA A 156 -4.86 -8.78 -24.13
N THR A 157 -6.02 -8.13 -24.04
CA THR A 157 -7.31 -8.77 -24.31
C THR A 157 -7.42 -9.25 -25.77
N ALA A 158 -6.82 -8.51 -26.70
CA ALA A 158 -6.76 -8.92 -28.11
C ALA A 158 -5.90 -10.18 -28.34
N LEU A 159 -4.93 -10.46 -27.46
CA LEU A 159 -4.04 -11.63 -27.56
C LEU A 159 -4.64 -12.91 -26.96
N LEU A 160 -5.60 -12.79 -26.04
CA LEU A 160 -6.13 -13.94 -25.28
C LEU A 160 -6.64 -15.11 -26.16
N PRO A 161 -7.39 -14.90 -27.26
CA PRO A 161 -7.85 -16.02 -28.09
C PRO A 161 -6.68 -16.81 -28.72
N GLN A 162 -5.64 -16.09 -29.17
CA GLN A 162 -4.45 -16.70 -29.74
C GLN A 162 -3.67 -17.49 -28.66
N LEU A 163 -3.48 -16.90 -27.48
CA LEU A 163 -2.80 -17.56 -26.37
C LEU A 163 -3.54 -18.83 -25.92
N ALA A 164 -4.88 -18.75 -25.80
CA ALA A 164 -5.72 -19.88 -25.43
C ALA A 164 -5.60 -21.04 -26.44
N SER A 165 -5.72 -20.74 -27.74
CA SER A 165 -5.62 -21.75 -28.80
C SER A 165 -4.23 -22.38 -28.90
N ALA A 166 -3.17 -21.64 -28.57
CA ALA A 166 -1.80 -22.14 -28.50
C ALA A 166 -1.48 -22.90 -27.20
N GLY A 167 -2.39 -22.92 -26.21
CA GLY A 167 -2.10 -23.43 -24.87
C GLY A 167 -1.01 -22.63 -24.13
N ASN A 168 -0.81 -21.37 -24.51
CA ASN A 168 0.19 -20.50 -23.88
C ASN A 168 -0.39 -19.77 -22.67
N TYR A 169 -0.17 -20.35 -21.50
CA TYR A 169 -0.58 -19.79 -20.21
C TYR A 169 0.50 -18.96 -19.52
N ASP A 170 1.68 -18.80 -20.15
CA ASP A 170 2.81 -18.02 -19.64
C ASP A 170 2.85 -16.64 -20.31
N SER A 171 1.87 -15.81 -19.97
CA SER A 171 1.71 -14.46 -20.51
C SER A 171 1.06 -13.52 -19.50
N SER A 172 1.60 -12.31 -19.40
CA SER A 172 1.05 -11.23 -18.59
C SER A 172 -0.34 -10.77 -19.05
N ALA A 173 -0.75 -11.14 -20.27
CA ALA A 173 -2.08 -10.84 -20.79
C ALA A 173 -3.20 -11.38 -19.89
N TRP A 174 -3.02 -12.56 -19.30
CA TRP A 174 -4.01 -13.21 -18.45
C TRP A 174 -4.33 -12.40 -17.19
N VAL A 175 -3.31 -11.84 -16.54
CA VAL A 175 -3.48 -11.08 -15.30
C VAL A 175 -3.95 -9.66 -15.56
N ILE A 176 -3.34 -8.93 -16.50
CA ILE A 176 -3.67 -7.52 -16.76
C ILE A 176 -5.09 -7.36 -17.33
N SER A 177 -5.53 -8.25 -18.22
CA SER A 177 -6.90 -8.23 -18.76
C SER A 177 -7.94 -8.55 -17.67
N THR A 178 -7.64 -9.50 -16.79
CA THR A 178 -8.55 -9.88 -15.70
C THR A 178 -8.69 -8.75 -14.68
N ALA A 179 -7.57 -8.16 -14.26
CA ALA A 179 -7.56 -7.00 -13.38
C ALA A 179 -8.33 -5.82 -13.98
N ALA A 180 -8.09 -5.50 -15.26
CA ALA A 180 -8.79 -4.41 -15.94
C ALA A 180 -10.29 -4.67 -16.08
N LYS A 181 -10.71 -5.91 -16.38
CA LYS A 181 -12.13 -6.27 -16.44
C LYS A 181 -12.81 -6.03 -15.09
N MET A 182 -12.24 -6.52 -14.00
CA MET A 182 -12.77 -6.30 -12.64
C MET A 182 -12.88 -4.80 -12.33
N PHE A 183 -11.85 -4.02 -12.66
CA PHE A 183 -11.87 -2.58 -12.44
C PHE A 183 -12.93 -1.86 -13.26
N ILE A 184 -13.00 -2.12 -14.58
CA ILE A 184 -13.94 -1.46 -15.49
C ILE A 184 -15.38 -1.80 -15.12
N ASP A 185 -15.67 -3.07 -14.86
CA ASP A 185 -16.99 -3.53 -14.45
C ASP A 185 -17.39 -2.92 -13.10
N GLY A 186 -16.46 -2.92 -12.13
CA GLY A 186 -16.66 -2.27 -10.83
C GLY A 186 -16.96 -0.78 -10.97
N VAL A 187 -16.16 -0.03 -11.72
CA VAL A 187 -16.37 1.40 -11.95
C VAL A 187 -17.68 1.68 -12.69
N SER A 188 -18.05 0.84 -13.66
CA SER A 188 -19.32 0.96 -14.37
C SER A 188 -20.50 0.81 -13.41
N LYS A 189 -20.49 -0.22 -12.54
CA LYS A 189 -21.51 -0.41 -11.49
C LYS A 189 -21.52 0.76 -10.50
N MET A 190 -20.34 1.25 -10.11
CA MET A 190 -20.17 2.35 -9.17
C MET A 190 -20.85 3.63 -9.65
N LYS A 191 -20.78 3.92 -10.96
CA LYS A 191 -21.40 5.12 -11.57
C LYS A 191 -22.93 5.13 -11.49
N ASN A 192 -23.56 3.97 -11.29
CA ASN A 192 -25.01 3.86 -11.14
C ASN A 192 -25.47 4.12 -9.69
N THR A 193 -24.53 4.32 -8.76
CA THR A 193 -24.88 4.58 -7.37
C THR A 193 -25.38 6.00 -7.18
N THR A 194 -26.61 6.11 -6.69
CA THR A 194 -27.33 7.37 -6.58
C THR A 194 -27.99 7.51 -5.22
N LYS A 195 -28.23 8.76 -4.83
CA LYS A 195 -28.99 9.10 -3.62
C LYS A 195 -30.39 9.53 -4.01
N VAL A 196 -31.40 8.82 -3.51
CA VAL A 196 -32.82 9.12 -3.72
C VAL A 196 -33.45 9.42 -2.36
N GLY A 197 -33.58 10.71 -2.04
CA GLY A 197 -34.01 11.16 -0.71
C GLY A 197 -32.98 10.75 0.37
N ALA A 198 -33.43 9.97 1.35
CA ALA A 198 -32.57 9.40 2.40
C ALA A 198 -31.95 8.05 2.00
N ALA A 199 -32.43 7.41 0.92
CA ALA A 199 -31.95 6.11 0.48
C ALA A 199 -30.76 6.24 -0.47
N LEU A 200 -29.83 5.29 -0.37
CA LEU A 200 -28.79 5.05 -1.36
C LEU A 200 -29.19 3.82 -2.17
N ILE A 201 -29.10 3.91 -3.49
CA ILE A 201 -29.41 2.83 -4.42
C ILE A 201 -28.17 2.58 -5.27
N GLY A 202 -27.69 1.35 -5.29
CA GLY A 202 -26.52 0.95 -6.06
C GLY A 202 -26.34 -0.57 -6.08
N HIS A 203 -25.22 -1.01 -6.63
CA HIS A 203 -24.82 -2.42 -6.59
C HIS A 203 -24.03 -2.72 -5.31
N VAL A 204 -24.10 -3.97 -4.82
CA VAL A 204 -23.19 -4.50 -3.80
C VAL A 204 -21.96 -5.14 -4.47
N ASP A 205 -20.90 -5.38 -3.69
CA ASP A 205 -19.63 -5.97 -4.14
C ASP A 205 -18.84 -5.14 -5.16
N VAL A 206 -19.20 -3.88 -5.36
CA VAL A 206 -18.45 -2.96 -6.23
C VAL A 206 -17.08 -2.67 -5.63
N ILE A 207 -17.01 -2.45 -4.32
CA ILE A 207 -15.74 -2.28 -3.60
C ILE A 207 -14.90 -3.54 -3.71
N THR A 208 -15.51 -4.73 -3.68
CA THR A 208 -14.84 -6.02 -3.88
C THR A 208 -14.19 -6.09 -5.26
N ASP A 209 -14.92 -5.78 -6.33
CA ASP A 209 -14.41 -5.80 -7.71
C ASP A 209 -13.21 -4.85 -7.87
N ILE A 210 -13.35 -3.60 -7.42
CA ILE A 210 -12.31 -2.57 -7.55
C ILE A 210 -11.06 -2.96 -6.74
N THR A 211 -11.22 -3.44 -5.50
CA THR A 211 -10.06 -3.83 -4.67
C THR A 211 -9.38 -5.09 -5.14
N ASN A 212 -10.12 -6.08 -5.64
CA ASN A 212 -9.52 -7.26 -6.24
C ASN A 212 -8.68 -6.88 -7.47
N ALA A 213 -9.14 -5.94 -8.29
CA ALA A 213 -8.36 -5.42 -9.41
C ALA A 213 -7.04 -4.78 -8.96
N VAL A 214 -7.08 -3.91 -7.94
CA VAL A 214 -5.87 -3.26 -7.40
C VAL A 214 -4.88 -4.28 -6.83
N LEU A 215 -5.38 -5.30 -6.13
CA LEU A 215 -4.53 -6.34 -5.55
C LEU A 215 -4.00 -7.34 -6.59
N ALA A 216 -4.73 -7.54 -7.71
CA ALA A 216 -4.31 -8.45 -8.77
C ALA A 216 -3.24 -7.83 -9.66
N ASP A 217 -3.51 -6.62 -10.19
CA ASP A 217 -2.55 -5.85 -10.96
C ASP A 217 -2.97 -4.37 -10.96
N ASN A 218 -2.30 -3.56 -10.14
CA ASN A 218 -2.61 -2.13 -10.02
C ASN A 218 -2.31 -1.34 -11.31
N ARG A 219 -1.59 -1.91 -12.29
CA ARG A 219 -1.32 -1.28 -13.59
C ARG A 219 -2.57 -1.22 -14.48
N ALA A 220 -3.60 -2.01 -14.15
CA ALA A 220 -4.92 -1.93 -14.77
C ALA A 220 -5.70 -0.66 -14.37
N PHE A 221 -5.26 0.03 -13.32
CA PHE A 221 -6.01 1.12 -12.73
C PHE A 221 -5.87 2.42 -13.52
N HIS A 222 -7.00 3.00 -13.90
CA HIS A 222 -7.05 4.25 -14.66
C HIS A 222 -8.23 5.12 -14.21
N ILE A 223 -7.93 6.25 -13.54
CA ILE A 223 -8.94 7.25 -13.19
C ILE A 223 -8.82 8.43 -14.15
N SER A 224 -9.73 8.51 -15.10
CA SER A 224 -9.93 9.71 -15.93
C SER A 224 -11.11 10.57 -15.47
N ASP A 225 -11.99 10.02 -14.64
CA ASP A 225 -13.18 10.70 -14.16
C ASP A 225 -12.85 11.59 -12.96
N PRO A 226 -13.00 12.93 -13.06
CA PRO A 226 -12.72 13.83 -11.95
C PRO A 226 -13.67 13.61 -10.76
N GLN A 227 -14.82 12.98 -10.96
CA GLN A 227 -15.78 12.67 -9.91
C GLN A 227 -15.55 11.28 -9.28
N PHE A 228 -14.53 10.53 -9.70
CA PHE A 228 -14.28 9.17 -9.22
C PHE A 228 -14.28 9.07 -7.70
N VAL A 229 -13.51 9.92 -7.00
CA VAL A 229 -13.41 9.89 -5.52
C VAL A 229 -14.75 10.16 -4.86
N SER A 230 -15.54 11.12 -5.38
CA SER A 230 -16.86 11.42 -4.83
C SER A 230 -17.87 10.29 -5.03
N ILE A 231 -17.86 9.65 -6.20
CA ILE A 231 -18.75 8.52 -6.51
C ILE A 231 -18.32 7.29 -5.70
N TYR A 232 -17.00 7.05 -5.57
CA TYR A 232 -16.46 6.00 -4.72
C TYR A 232 -16.89 6.16 -3.26
N ASN A 233 -16.80 7.37 -2.70
CA ASN A 233 -17.27 7.62 -1.33
C ASN A 233 -18.77 7.36 -1.17
N LEU A 234 -19.58 7.69 -2.19
CA LEU A 234 -21.01 7.37 -2.20
C LEU A 234 -21.26 5.86 -2.25
N GLN A 235 -20.48 5.13 -3.04
CA GLN A 235 -20.51 3.66 -3.11
C GLN A 235 -20.11 3.02 -1.77
N VAL A 236 -19.10 3.55 -1.09
CA VAL A 236 -18.71 3.12 0.26
C VAL A 236 -19.88 3.28 1.22
N GLN A 237 -20.52 4.46 1.25
CA GLN A 237 -21.70 4.66 2.10
C GLN A 237 -22.82 3.69 1.79
N HIS A 238 -23.06 3.43 0.50
CA HIS A 238 -24.07 2.47 0.06
C HIS A 238 -23.77 1.06 0.57
N GLU A 239 -22.55 0.53 0.40
CA GLU A 239 -22.22 -0.83 0.83
C GLU A 239 -22.10 -0.99 2.35
N VAL A 240 -21.69 0.06 3.07
CA VAL A 240 -21.64 0.07 4.54
C VAL A 240 -23.05 -0.05 5.15
N ILE A 241 -24.03 0.65 4.55
CA ILE A 241 -25.42 0.66 5.02
C ILE A 241 -26.18 -0.56 4.49
N SER A 242 -25.86 -1.00 3.27
CA SER A 242 -26.47 -2.17 2.65
C SER A 242 -26.28 -3.41 3.53
N ASN A 243 -27.34 -4.18 3.70
CA ASN A 243 -27.37 -5.39 4.53
C ASN A 243 -26.98 -5.19 6.01
N GLY A 244 -26.92 -3.95 6.50
CA GLY A 244 -26.56 -3.62 7.89
C GLY A 244 -25.16 -4.11 8.28
N ALA A 245 -24.18 -3.95 7.38
CA ALA A 245 -22.81 -4.37 7.63
C ALA A 245 -22.11 -3.48 8.67
N GLU A 246 -22.38 -2.16 8.66
CA GLU A 246 -21.85 -1.21 9.66
C GLU A 246 -20.31 -1.25 9.77
N ALA A 247 -19.62 -1.27 8.63
CA ALA A 247 -18.16 -1.36 8.59
C ALA A 247 -17.45 -0.16 9.22
N TRP A 248 -16.28 -0.41 9.79
CA TRP A 248 -15.43 0.55 10.49
C TRP A 248 -14.49 1.32 9.55
N THR A 249 -15.03 2.10 8.62
CA THR A 249 -14.23 2.71 7.53
C THR A 249 -13.30 3.85 7.98
N ASP A 250 -13.44 4.32 9.22
CA ASP A 250 -12.68 5.42 9.82
C ASP A 250 -12.01 5.02 11.15
N ALA A 251 -12.09 3.76 11.57
CA ALA A 251 -11.57 3.30 12.86
C ALA A 251 -10.17 2.70 12.77
N GLY A 252 -9.40 2.87 13.83
CA GLY A 252 -8.11 2.22 14.03
C GLY A 252 -8.26 0.74 14.40
N PRO A 253 -7.20 -0.06 14.22
CA PRO A 253 -7.27 -1.51 14.38
C PRO A 253 -7.67 -1.94 15.80
N ALA A 254 -7.30 -1.18 16.83
CA ALA A 254 -7.68 -1.49 18.22
C ALA A 254 -9.20 -1.43 18.44
N GLN A 255 -9.86 -0.41 17.87
CA GLN A 255 -11.32 -0.26 17.95
C GLN A 255 -12.00 -1.38 17.15
N VAL A 256 -11.54 -1.63 15.91
CA VAL A 256 -12.09 -2.70 15.06
C VAL A 256 -12.06 -4.05 15.78
N LYS A 257 -10.93 -4.43 16.36
CA LYS A 257 -10.78 -5.71 17.06
C LYS A 257 -11.74 -5.84 18.24
N LYS A 258 -11.85 -4.80 19.07
CA LYS A 258 -12.77 -4.76 20.21
C LYS A 258 -14.22 -4.92 19.76
N GLU A 259 -14.62 -4.14 18.76
CA GLU A 259 -16.01 -4.13 18.30
C GLU A 259 -16.39 -5.39 17.52
N VAL A 260 -15.47 -5.97 16.75
CA VAL A 260 -15.68 -7.29 16.10
C VAL A 260 -16.04 -8.32 17.16
N GLN A 261 -15.28 -8.42 18.25
CA GLN A 261 -15.55 -9.40 19.31
C GLN A 261 -16.92 -9.17 19.97
N ALA A 262 -17.29 -7.91 20.24
CA ALA A 262 -18.59 -7.57 20.78
C ALA A 262 -19.73 -7.93 19.82
N ARG A 263 -19.61 -7.55 18.54
CA ARG A 263 -20.63 -7.83 17.52
C ARG A 263 -20.77 -9.31 17.17
N LEU A 264 -19.71 -10.10 17.32
CA LEU A 264 -19.79 -11.56 17.20
C LEU A 264 -20.74 -12.16 18.23
N GLN A 265 -20.70 -11.66 19.47
CA GLN A 265 -21.55 -12.16 20.56
C GLN A 265 -23.01 -11.75 20.38
N THR A 266 -23.28 -10.57 19.83
CA THR A 266 -24.64 -10.02 19.73
C THR A 266 -25.33 -10.31 18.40
N SER A 267 -24.61 -10.23 17.28
CA SER A 267 -25.17 -10.26 15.91
C SER A 267 -24.69 -11.44 15.06
N GLY A 268 -23.64 -12.14 15.51
CA GLY A 268 -23.12 -13.33 14.85
C GLY A 268 -22.29 -13.07 13.58
N TRP A 269 -21.76 -14.16 13.01
CA TRP A 269 -20.78 -14.12 11.91
C TRP A 269 -21.32 -13.50 10.61
N SER A 270 -22.59 -13.72 10.30
CA SER A 270 -23.23 -13.23 9.06
C SER A 270 -23.24 -11.71 8.94
N LYS A 271 -23.20 -10.98 10.06
CA LYS A 271 -23.08 -9.52 10.12
C LYS A 271 -21.64 -9.04 10.23
N VAL A 272 -20.84 -9.72 11.03
CA VAL A 272 -19.44 -9.35 11.27
C VAL A 272 -18.54 -9.56 10.05
N ARG A 273 -18.72 -10.67 9.33
CA ARG A 273 -17.88 -11.00 8.17
C ARG A 273 -17.96 -9.95 7.05
N PRO A 274 -19.14 -9.51 6.58
CA PRO A 274 -19.23 -8.40 5.62
C PRO A 274 -18.63 -7.10 6.15
N ALA A 275 -18.84 -6.77 7.43
CA ALA A 275 -18.29 -5.58 8.07
C ALA A 275 -16.75 -5.54 7.97
N ILE A 276 -16.08 -6.63 8.34
CA ILE A 276 -14.61 -6.74 8.25
C ILE A 276 -14.15 -6.63 6.80
N SER A 277 -14.84 -7.33 5.88
CA SER A 277 -14.50 -7.32 4.46
C SER A 277 -14.54 -5.90 3.89
N ILE A 278 -15.63 -5.16 4.13
CA ILE A 278 -15.79 -3.77 3.67
C ILE A 278 -14.75 -2.87 4.34
N THR A 279 -14.51 -3.01 5.65
CA THR A 279 -13.49 -2.22 6.37
C THR A 279 -12.12 -2.36 5.73
N VAL A 280 -11.63 -3.60 5.59
CA VAL A 280 -10.30 -3.87 5.03
C VAL A 280 -10.18 -3.37 3.60
N ARG A 281 -11.20 -3.61 2.76
CA ARG A 281 -11.20 -3.17 1.36
C ARG A 281 -11.22 -1.65 1.22
N CYS A 282 -12.00 -0.95 2.05
CA CYS A 282 -11.99 0.51 2.08
C CYS A 282 -10.63 1.06 2.48
N LEU A 283 -9.98 0.47 3.49
CA LEU A 283 -8.63 0.89 3.92
C LEU A 283 -7.57 0.60 2.85
N ILE A 284 -7.68 -0.51 2.11
CA ILE A 284 -6.80 -0.80 0.96
C ILE A 284 -6.96 0.26 -0.14
N MET A 285 -8.20 0.64 -0.49
CA MET A 285 -8.42 1.70 -1.47
C MET A 285 -7.92 3.06 -0.97
N ARG A 286 -8.07 3.36 0.32
CA ARG A 286 -7.48 4.57 0.91
C ARG A 286 -5.96 4.54 0.78
N ALA A 287 -5.30 3.44 1.15
CA ALA A 287 -3.86 3.28 0.97
C ALA A 287 -3.43 3.52 -0.48
N PHE A 288 -4.11 2.87 -1.42
CA PHE A 288 -3.83 2.98 -2.84
C PHE A 288 -4.01 4.42 -3.36
N MET A 289 -5.06 5.12 -2.93
CA MET A 289 -5.26 6.53 -3.31
C MET A 289 -4.20 7.45 -2.70
N GLU A 290 -3.86 7.32 -1.41
CA GLU A 290 -2.87 8.20 -0.80
C GLU A 290 -1.46 7.94 -1.36
N GLY A 291 -1.06 6.68 -1.50
CA GLY A 291 0.24 6.29 -2.04
C GLY A 291 0.34 6.47 -3.55
N GLY A 292 -0.51 5.74 -4.29
CA GLY A 292 -0.46 5.68 -5.74
C GLY A 292 -0.86 6.98 -6.44
N ILE A 293 -1.89 7.68 -5.93
CA ILE A 293 -2.38 8.90 -6.60
C ILE A 293 -1.65 10.14 -6.11
N ARG A 294 -1.44 10.26 -4.79
CA ARG A 294 -0.92 11.48 -4.16
C ARG A 294 0.55 11.40 -3.80
N GLY A 295 1.20 10.23 -3.93
CA GLY A 295 2.60 10.02 -3.59
C GLY A 295 2.88 10.15 -2.09
N LEU A 296 1.86 9.92 -1.24
CA LEU A 296 1.92 10.03 0.21
C LEU A 296 2.18 8.64 0.84
N HIS A 297 3.33 8.05 0.55
CA HIS A 297 3.66 6.68 0.96
C HIS A 297 3.73 6.45 2.48
N SER A 298 4.04 7.47 3.28
CA SER A 298 3.94 7.34 4.75
C SER A 298 2.51 7.08 5.22
N LEU A 299 1.52 7.68 4.55
CA LEU A 299 0.10 7.50 4.87
C LEU A 299 -0.44 6.21 4.26
N GLU A 300 0.04 5.84 3.06
CA GLU A 300 -0.18 4.49 2.50
C GLU A 300 0.22 3.38 3.48
N LEU A 301 1.42 3.51 4.09
CA LEU A 301 1.90 2.56 5.10
C LEU A 301 1.01 2.49 6.34
N GLU A 302 0.47 3.59 6.83
CA GLU A 302 -0.43 3.58 7.98
C GLU A 302 -1.70 2.76 7.70
N PHE A 303 -2.31 2.95 6.53
CA PHE A 303 -3.49 2.19 6.12
C PHE A 303 -3.16 0.71 5.92
N LEU A 304 -2.05 0.39 5.24
CA LEU A 304 -1.65 -1.01 5.01
C LEU A 304 -1.24 -1.71 6.31
N ASN A 305 -0.58 -1.03 7.24
CA ASN A 305 -0.27 -1.54 8.57
C ASN A 305 -1.56 -1.87 9.33
N THR A 306 -2.56 -0.99 9.28
CA THR A 306 -3.87 -1.23 9.89
C THR A 306 -4.56 -2.45 9.28
N VAL A 307 -4.55 -2.57 7.95
CA VAL A 307 -5.13 -3.72 7.25
C VAL A 307 -4.43 -5.02 7.66
N LEU A 308 -3.10 -5.06 7.59
CA LEU A 308 -2.32 -6.25 7.95
C LEU A 308 -2.54 -6.64 9.42
N ASP A 309 -2.63 -5.66 10.33
CA ASP A 309 -2.90 -5.93 11.74
C ASP A 309 -4.29 -6.56 11.96
N ILE A 310 -5.32 -6.08 11.26
CA ILE A 310 -6.68 -6.69 11.29
C ILE A 310 -6.65 -8.09 10.68
N LEU A 311 -6.00 -8.28 9.54
CA LEU A 311 -5.96 -9.56 8.83
C LEU A 311 -5.18 -10.63 9.61
N GLU A 312 -4.01 -10.30 10.15
CA GLU A 312 -3.18 -11.24 10.92
C GLU A 312 -3.86 -11.63 12.24
N TRP A 313 -4.51 -10.68 12.90
CA TRP A 313 -5.33 -10.96 14.07
C TRP A 313 -6.52 -11.85 13.73
N GLY A 314 -7.29 -11.49 12.69
CA GLY A 314 -8.48 -12.24 12.29
C GLY A 314 -8.15 -13.66 11.81
N ARG A 315 -7.04 -13.85 11.11
CA ARG A 315 -6.57 -15.20 10.71
C ARG A 315 -6.21 -16.09 11.90
N LYS A 316 -5.70 -15.51 12.99
CA LYS A 316 -5.44 -16.25 14.24
C LYS A 316 -6.75 -16.56 14.96
N LEU A 317 -7.67 -15.59 15.01
CA LEU A 317 -8.94 -15.72 15.73
C LEU A 317 -9.91 -16.69 15.04
N PHE A 318 -9.99 -16.64 13.71
CA PHE A 318 -10.94 -17.41 12.88
C PHE A 318 -10.27 -18.60 12.17
N ARG A 319 -9.16 -19.11 12.72
CA ARG A 319 -8.40 -20.23 12.12
C ARG A 319 -9.26 -21.48 11.90
N ASP A 320 -10.21 -21.74 12.79
CA ASP A 320 -11.04 -22.95 12.79
C ASP A 320 -12.37 -22.75 12.02
N VAL A 321 -12.64 -21.54 11.49
CA VAL A 321 -13.79 -21.28 10.63
C VAL A 321 -13.50 -21.88 9.24
N PRO A 322 -14.42 -22.71 8.67
CA PRO A 322 -14.25 -23.28 7.34
C PRO A 322 -13.94 -22.21 6.29
N ARG A 323 -13.05 -22.51 5.34
CA ARG A 323 -12.59 -21.55 4.33
C ARG A 323 -13.73 -20.87 3.57
N GLU A 324 -14.73 -21.65 3.15
CA GLU A 324 -15.92 -21.20 2.41
C GLU A 324 -16.72 -20.13 3.20
N GLU A 325 -16.69 -20.20 4.53
CA GLU A 325 -17.46 -19.32 5.42
C GLU A 325 -16.62 -18.17 6.00
N ARG A 326 -15.31 -18.37 6.14
CA ARG A 326 -14.39 -17.41 6.77
C ARG A 326 -14.29 -16.10 5.97
N GLY A 327 -14.51 -16.16 4.67
CA GLY A 327 -14.45 -15.01 3.78
C GLY A 327 -13.06 -14.77 3.20
N ALA A 328 -13.06 -14.35 1.93
CA ALA A 328 -11.86 -14.29 1.09
C ALA A 328 -10.77 -13.33 1.61
N VAL A 329 -11.12 -12.31 2.40
CA VAL A 329 -10.14 -11.35 2.94
C VAL A 329 -9.12 -12.00 3.87
N PHE A 330 -9.45 -13.16 4.46
CA PHE A 330 -8.54 -13.91 5.31
C PHE A 330 -7.76 -15.00 4.57
N ASP A 331 -8.00 -15.23 3.28
CA ASP A 331 -7.24 -16.20 2.50
C ASP A 331 -5.80 -15.73 2.25
N LEU A 332 -4.88 -16.70 2.09
CA LEU A 332 -3.45 -16.41 1.86
C LEU A 332 -3.26 -15.49 0.65
N THR A 333 -3.96 -15.77 -0.45
CA THR A 333 -3.87 -14.99 -1.69
C THR A 333 -4.25 -13.52 -1.50
N PHE A 334 -5.30 -13.23 -0.72
CA PHE A 334 -5.67 -11.85 -0.41
C PHE A 334 -4.59 -11.15 0.44
N VAL A 335 -4.11 -11.82 1.49
CA VAL A 335 -3.06 -11.26 2.37
C VAL A 335 -1.76 -11.01 1.61
N ARG A 336 -1.40 -11.89 0.66
CA ARG A 336 -0.22 -11.71 -0.21
C ARG A 336 -0.33 -10.44 -1.04
N GLY A 337 -1.49 -10.18 -1.65
CA GLY A 337 -1.73 -8.93 -2.38
C GLY A 337 -1.50 -7.69 -1.51
N VAL A 338 -2.02 -7.69 -0.27
CA VAL A 338 -1.82 -6.58 0.68
C VAL A 338 -0.35 -6.45 1.09
N ARG A 339 0.33 -7.57 1.38
CA ARG A 339 1.76 -7.58 1.71
C ARG A 339 2.60 -7.07 0.55
N ASN A 340 2.24 -7.39 -0.69
CA ASN A 340 2.93 -6.89 -1.87
C ASN A 340 2.82 -5.36 -1.99
N MET A 341 1.61 -4.80 -1.80
CA MET A 341 1.43 -3.34 -1.73
C MET A 341 2.25 -2.72 -0.58
N HIS A 342 2.30 -3.38 0.58
CA HIS A 342 3.07 -2.91 1.74
C HIS A 342 4.57 -2.85 1.46
N LEU A 343 5.12 -3.87 0.81
CA LEU A 343 6.52 -3.89 0.37
C LEU A 343 6.84 -2.72 -0.57
N HIS A 344 5.97 -2.44 -1.53
CA HIS A 344 6.13 -1.30 -2.42
C HIS A 344 6.11 0.03 -1.65
N ALA A 345 5.16 0.21 -0.73
CA ALA A 345 5.06 1.42 0.10
C ALA A 345 6.29 1.63 1.01
N LEU A 346 6.86 0.56 1.56
CA LEU A 346 8.12 0.60 2.32
C LEU A 346 9.28 1.08 1.43
N MET A 347 9.42 0.48 0.25
CA MET A 347 10.46 0.84 -0.73
C MET A 347 10.35 2.32 -1.13
N GLU A 348 9.16 2.78 -1.50
CA GLU A 348 8.92 4.18 -1.93
C GLU A 348 9.15 5.18 -0.79
N THR A 349 8.70 4.85 0.42
CA THR A 349 8.92 5.71 1.60
C THR A 349 10.41 5.90 1.87
N TYR A 350 11.21 4.84 1.77
CA TYR A 350 12.67 4.92 1.85
C TYR A 350 13.26 5.69 0.66
N ALA A 351 12.87 5.36 -0.57
CA ALA A 351 13.46 5.93 -1.78
C ALA A 351 13.26 7.45 -1.86
N LYS A 352 12.09 7.95 -1.42
CA LYS A 352 11.75 9.38 -1.43
C LYS A 352 12.56 10.19 -0.40
N ASN A 353 12.88 9.61 0.75
CA ASN A 353 13.70 10.25 1.76
C ASN A 353 14.54 9.21 2.52
N PRO A 354 15.74 8.85 2.03
CA PRO A 354 16.53 7.77 2.65
C PRO A 354 17.04 8.12 4.06
N THR A 355 17.39 9.37 4.30
CA THR A 355 18.02 9.82 5.55
C THR A 355 17.02 9.79 6.71
N GLY A 356 17.34 9.03 7.76
CA GLY A 356 16.47 8.86 8.94
C GLY A 356 15.35 7.82 8.76
N ASN A 357 15.34 7.13 7.61
CA ASN A 357 14.35 6.11 7.23
C ASN A 357 15.00 4.75 6.98
N GLU A 358 16.23 4.53 7.47
CA GLU A 358 17.01 3.31 7.28
C GLU A 358 16.29 2.07 7.86
N HIS A 359 15.50 2.24 8.92
CA HIS A 359 14.68 1.18 9.51
C HIS A 359 13.68 0.56 8.52
N TYR A 360 13.16 1.33 7.56
CA TYR A 360 12.27 0.80 6.53
C TYR A 360 13.00 -0.16 5.58
N LEU A 361 14.31 0.04 5.37
CA LEU A 361 15.11 -0.84 4.53
C LEU A 361 15.30 -2.21 5.20
N GLU A 362 15.52 -2.23 6.52
CA GLU A 362 15.58 -3.47 7.31
C GLU A 362 14.22 -4.18 7.39
N GLU A 363 13.14 -3.42 7.60
CA GLU A 363 11.79 -3.98 7.58
C GLU A 363 11.44 -4.54 6.19
N LEU A 364 11.80 -3.85 5.11
CA LEU A 364 11.59 -4.29 3.74
C LEU A 364 12.19 -5.68 3.51
N LEU A 365 13.47 -5.88 3.86
CA LEU A 365 14.15 -7.17 3.72
C LEU A 365 13.49 -8.28 4.55
N LYS A 366 13.07 -7.96 5.77
CA LYS A 366 12.41 -8.95 6.64
C LYS A 366 11.08 -9.39 6.03
N ARG A 367 10.24 -8.42 5.66
CA ARG A 367 8.89 -8.66 5.12
C ARG A 367 8.93 -9.37 3.78
N SER A 368 9.88 -9.03 2.91
CA SER A 368 10.05 -9.70 1.62
C SER A 368 10.45 -11.17 1.79
N ASN A 369 11.40 -11.46 2.68
CA ASN A 369 11.78 -12.85 2.98
C ASN A 369 10.64 -13.64 3.61
N ASP A 370 9.85 -13.03 4.50
CA ASP A 370 8.66 -13.66 5.07
C ASP A 370 7.62 -13.99 3.99
N LEU A 371 7.42 -13.11 3.00
CA LEU A 371 6.50 -13.35 1.88
C LEU A 371 7.01 -14.44 0.92
N ILE A 372 8.30 -14.42 0.58
CA ILE A 372 8.93 -15.46 -0.27
C ILE A 372 8.74 -16.84 0.38
N ARG A 373 9.09 -16.95 1.67
CA ARG A 373 8.95 -18.21 2.43
C ARG A 373 7.50 -18.67 2.44
N GLU A 374 6.54 -17.78 2.69
CA GLU A 374 5.13 -18.14 2.74
C GLU A 374 4.60 -18.66 1.39
N VAL A 375 5.01 -18.04 0.28
CA VAL A 375 4.66 -18.52 -1.07
C VAL A 375 5.30 -19.88 -1.36
N ASP A 376 6.56 -20.08 -0.97
CA ASP A 376 7.28 -21.34 -1.19
C ASP A 376 6.71 -22.50 -0.36
N GLU A 377 6.28 -22.23 0.87
CA GLU A 377 5.63 -23.21 1.74
C GLU A 377 4.19 -23.53 1.31
N ASN A 378 3.56 -22.66 0.51
CA ASN A 378 2.18 -22.79 0.06
C ASN A 378 2.08 -22.53 -1.46
N PRO A 379 2.64 -23.43 -2.30
CA PRO A 379 2.67 -23.26 -3.74
C PRO A 379 1.27 -23.35 -4.37
N PRO A 380 1.06 -22.79 -5.57
CA PRO A 380 -0.23 -22.89 -6.25
C PRO A 380 -0.52 -24.33 -6.66
N PRO A 381 -1.79 -24.78 -6.67
CA PRO A 381 -2.16 -26.05 -7.27
C PRO A 381 -1.77 -26.10 -8.75
N ASP A 382 -1.28 -27.24 -9.24
CA ASP A 382 -0.82 -27.38 -10.64
C ASP A 382 -1.91 -27.03 -11.67
N SER A 383 -3.16 -27.39 -11.36
CA SER A 383 -4.33 -27.11 -12.21
C SER A 383 -4.61 -25.61 -12.37
N LEU A 384 -4.14 -24.77 -11.45
CA LEU A 384 -4.39 -23.34 -11.46
C LEU A 384 -3.73 -22.67 -12.68
N ARG A 385 -2.60 -23.20 -13.17
CA ARG A 385 -1.92 -22.70 -14.37
C ARG A 385 -2.82 -22.70 -15.61
N THR A 386 -3.69 -23.70 -15.73
CA THR A 386 -4.57 -23.85 -16.90
C THR A 386 -5.98 -23.33 -16.64
N ILE A 387 -6.46 -23.39 -15.40
CA ILE A 387 -7.82 -22.94 -15.03
C ILE A 387 -7.88 -21.42 -14.90
N ASP A 388 -6.90 -20.83 -14.21
CA ASP A 388 -6.85 -19.39 -13.95
C ASP A 388 -5.38 -18.91 -13.87
N PRO A 389 -4.69 -18.82 -15.02
CA PRO A 389 -3.32 -18.34 -15.08
C PRO A 389 -3.17 -16.93 -14.50
N GLY A 390 -4.18 -16.06 -14.68
CA GLY A 390 -4.15 -14.69 -14.15
C GLY A 390 -4.12 -14.66 -12.62
N PHE A 391 -4.93 -15.50 -11.96
CA PHE A 391 -4.94 -15.62 -10.51
C PHE A 391 -3.64 -16.22 -9.95
N LYS A 392 -3.06 -17.24 -10.63
CA LYS A 392 -1.75 -17.78 -10.26
C LYS A 392 -0.68 -16.69 -10.31
N LEU A 393 -0.61 -15.96 -11.42
CA LEU A 393 0.36 -14.88 -11.62
C LEU A 393 0.20 -13.81 -10.53
N ALA A 394 -1.01 -13.28 -10.33
CA ALA A 394 -1.29 -12.22 -9.36
C ALA A 394 -0.88 -12.57 -7.92
N TYR A 395 -1.29 -13.74 -7.43
CA TYR A 395 -1.26 -14.05 -5.98
C TYR A 395 -0.20 -15.07 -5.58
N TYR A 396 0.62 -15.54 -6.51
CA TYR A 396 1.78 -16.39 -6.23
C TYR A 396 3.03 -15.81 -6.89
N ASP A 397 3.08 -15.81 -8.22
CA ASP A 397 4.31 -15.52 -8.94
C ASP A 397 4.72 -14.05 -8.78
N TYR A 398 3.81 -13.10 -9.00
CA TYR A 398 4.11 -11.66 -8.92
C TYR A 398 4.41 -11.25 -7.47
N CYS A 399 3.68 -11.79 -6.50
CA CYS A 399 3.95 -11.55 -5.09
C CYS A 399 5.38 -12.00 -4.70
N LYS A 400 5.82 -13.19 -5.15
CA LYS A 400 7.18 -13.68 -4.93
C LYS A 400 8.22 -12.86 -5.71
N GLY A 401 7.93 -12.56 -6.98
CA GLY A 401 8.80 -11.80 -7.87
C GLY A 401 9.08 -10.40 -7.34
N HIS A 402 8.05 -9.67 -6.93
CA HIS A 402 8.22 -8.37 -6.29
C HIS A 402 8.99 -8.46 -4.98
N ALA A 403 8.71 -9.45 -4.11
CA ALA A 403 9.48 -9.64 -2.88
C ALA A 403 10.98 -9.91 -3.14
N LEU A 404 11.30 -10.73 -4.15
CA LEU A 404 12.68 -10.96 -4.59
C LEU A 404 13.32 -9.67 -5.13
N ALA A 405 12.57 -8.86 -5.88
CA ALA A 405 13.05 -7.57 -6.34
C ALA A 405 13.31 -6.59 -5.18
N MET A 406 12.52 -6.65 -4.09
CA MET A 406 12.79 -5.88 -2.87
C MET A 406 14.08 -6.31 -2.16
N ASN A 407 14.38 -7.62 -2.15
CA ASN A 407 15.70 -8.09 -1.71
C ASN A 407 16.81 -7.54 -2.61
N GLY A 408 16.61 -7.53 -3.93
CA GLY A 408 17.52 -6.93 -4.89
C GLY A 408 17.78 -5.46 -4.59
N PHE A 409 16.71 -4.69 -4.32
CA PHE A 409 16.79 -3.28 -3.95
C PHE A 409 17.57 -3.08 -2.66
N TYR A 410 17.27 -3.85 -1.61
CA TYR A 410 17.98 -3.82 -0.34
C TYR A 410 19.49 -4.00 -0.55
N TYR A 411 19.89 -5.08 -1.21
CA TYR A 411 21.30 -5.40 -1.38
C TYR A 411 22.02 -4.40 -2.28
N ASN A 412 21.33 -3.84 -3.28
CA ASN A 412 21.89 -2.76 -4.09
C ASN A 412 22.20 -1.51 -3.24
N LYS A 413 21.29 -1.11 -2.33
CA LYS A 413 21.52 0.00 -1.40
C LYS A 413 22.66 -0.28 -0.43
N MET A 414 22.75 -1.52 0.09
CA MET A 414 23.88 -1.94 0.90
C MET A 414 25.20 -1.84 0.13
N GLY A 415 25.25 -2.32 -1.11
CA GLY A 415 26.41 -2.19 -2.00
C GLY A 415 26.86 -0.74 -2.18
N ASN A 416 25.91 0.15 -2.49
CA ASN A 416 26.19 1.58 -2.67
C ASN A 416 26.77 2.23 -1.40
N SER A 417 26.20 1.92 -0.23
CA SER A 417 26.67 2.49 1.04
C SER A 417 28.04 1.95 1.50
N GLN A 418 28.39 0.74 1.04
CA GLN A 418 29.65 0.07 1.38
C GLN A 418 30.77 0.38 0.39
N ALA A 419 30.46 0.77 -0.86
CA ALA A 419 31.45 0.91 -1.94
C ALA A 419 32.66 1.78 -1.59
N SER A 420 32.47 2.86 -0.82
CA SER A 420 33.55 3.75 -0.39
C SER A 420 34.30 3.27 0.86
N LYS A 421 33.72 2.36 1.65
CA LYS A 421 34.24 1.93 2.97
C LYS A 421 34.86 0.54 2.93
N ASN A 422 34.25 -0.38 2.19
CA ASN A 422 34.64 -1.77 2.07
C ASN A 422 34.15 -2.33 0.73
N MET A 423 35.03 -2.30 -0.27
CA MET A 423 34.71 -2.78 -1.62
C MET A 423 34.37 -4.27 -1.65
N GLY A 424 35.03 -5.11 -0.84
CA GLY A 424 34.73 -6.54 -0.76
C GLY A 424 33.33 -6.84 -0.25
N ALA A 425 32.86 -6.08 0.74
CA ALA A 425 31.47 -6.15 1.21
C ALA A 425 30.49 -5.63 0.14
N ALA A 426 30.84 -4.53 -0.54
CA ALA A 426 30.02 -3.97 -1.60
C ALA A 426 29.82 -4.96 -2.76
N ILE A 427 30.88 -5.63 -3.20
CA ILE A 427 30.82 -6.68 -4.25
C ILE A 427 29.88 -7.82 -3.86
N LYS A 428 29.94 -8.30 -2.60
CA LYS A 428 29.01 -9.33 -2.11
C LYS A 428 27.56 -8.86 -2.14
N SER A 429 27.32 -7.60 -1.73
CA SER A 429 25.99 -6.99 -1.77
C SER A 429 25.48 -6.85 -3.21
N TYR A 430 26.29 -6.35 -4.15
CA TYR A 430 25.90 -6.28 -5.56
C TYR A 430 25.65 -7.65 -6.18
N SER A 431 26.47 -8.65 -5.83
CA SER A 431 26.24 -10.03 -6.27
C SER A 431 24.89 -10.55 -5.76
N ALA A 432 24.59 -10.40 -4.47
CA ALA A 432 23.30 -10.77 -3.90
C ALA A 432 22.13 -10.03 -4.57
N ALA A 433 22.31 -8.74 -4.89
CA ALA A 433 21.32 -7.97 -5.61
C ALA A 433 21.05 -8.52 -7.02
N GLY A 434 22.10 -8.83 -7.78
CA GLY A 434 21.99 -9.41 -9.12
C GLY A 434 21.23 -10.74 -9.13
N HIS A 435 21.58 -11.65 -8.21
CA HIS A 435 20.88 -12.93 -8.06
C HIS A 435 19.41 -12.74 -7.70
N ALA A 436 19.10 -11.85 -6.76
CA ALA A 436 17.72 -11.57 -6.35
C ALA A 436 16.88 -10.99 -7.50
N TYR A 437 17.44 -10.07 -8.30
CA TYR A 437 16.75 -9.51 -9.46
C TYR A 437 16.56 -10.52 -10.60
N LEU A 438 17.53 -11.39 -10.85
CA LEU A 438 17.35 -12.47 -11.83
C LEU A 438 16.25 -13.43 -11.38
N ALA A 439 16.26 -13.86 -10.11
CA ALA A 439 15.21 -14.71 -9.56
C ALA A 439 13.83 -14.02 -9.58
N ALA A 440 13.80 -12.70 -9.34
CA ALA A 440 12.59 -11.90 -9.47
C ALA A 440 12.05 -11.93 -10.91
N ALA A 441 12.91 -11.72 -11.92
CA ALA A 441 12.51 -11.73 -13.32
C ALA A 441 11.86 -13.05 -13.73
N GLU A 442 12.40 -14.19 -13.31
CA GLU A 442 11.85 -15.53 -13.64
C GLU A 442 10.45 -15.79 -13.04
N CYS A 443 9.96 -14.91 -12.16
CA CYS A 443 8.59 -14.97 -11.64
C CYS A 443 7.57 -14.22 -12.54
N PHE A 444 8.02 -13.59 -13.62
CA PHE A 444 7.17 -12.87 -14.56
C PHE A 444 7.28 -13.48 -15.95
N PRO A 445 6.17 -13.54 -16.71
CA PRO A 445 6.22 -13.90 -18.12
C PRO A 445 7.18 -13.00 -18.90
N PRO A 446 7.87 -13.50 -19.95
CA PRO A 446 8.80 -12.68 -20.73
C PRO A 446 8.15 -11.48 -21.43
N ASP A 447 6.82 -11.50 -21.63
CA ASP A 447 6.05 -10.38 -22.16
C ASP A 447 5.61 -9.37 -21.09
N ASP A 448 5.94 -9.58 -19.81
CA ASP A 448 5.70 -8.59 -18.76
C ASP A 448 6.83 -7.56 -18.70
N GLU A 449 6.46 -6.32 -18.44
CA GLU A 449 7.42 -5.23 -18.30
C GLU A 449 8.34 -5.38 -17.07
N CYS A 450 7.86 -6.01 -15.99
CA CYS A 450 8.66 -6.29 -14.80
C CYS A 450 9.78 -7.31 -15.07
N TYR A 451 9.55 -8.29 -15.95
CA TYR A 451 10.60 -9.23 -16.39
C TYR A 451 11.80 -8.46 -16.96
N SER A 452 11.53 -7.58 -17.92
CA SER A 452 12.56 -6.79 -18.59
C SER A 452 13.24 -5.80 -17.65
N TRP A 453 12.46 -5.16 -16.76
CA TRP A 453 12.98 -4.23 -15.78
C TRP A 453 13.92 -4.89 -14.76
N PHE A 454 13.55 -6.06 -14.23
CA PHE A 454 14.40 -6.75 -13.24
C PHE A 454 15.66 -7.33 -13.87
N ILE A 455 15.63 -7.77 -15.13
CA ILE A 455 16.88 -8.12 -15.83
C ILE A 455 17.77 -6.90 -15.99
N HIS A 456 17.22 -5.74 -16.35
CA HIS A 456 17.99 -4.49 -16.39
C HIS A 456 18.63 -4.16 -15.03
N CYS A 457 17.88 -4.26 -13.93
CA CYS A 457 18.42 -4.08 -12.57
C CYS A 457 19.52 -5.11 -12.23
N ALA A 458 19.37 -6.36 -12.65
CA ALA A 458 20.38 -7.39 -12.45
C ALA A 458 21.68 -7.06 -13.20
N ILE A 459 21.60 -6.63 -14.46
CA ILE A 459 22.76 -6.21 -15.26
C ILE A 459 23.50 -5.06 -14.58
N GLN A 460 22.77 -4.07 -14.06
CA GLN A 460 23.38 -2.96 -13.32
C GLN A 460 24.11 -3.45 -12.06
N ALA A 461 23.54 -4.41 -11.33
CA ALA A 461 24.19 -5.01 -10.17
C ALA A 461 25.44 -5.83 -10.58
N MET A 462 25.40 -6.55 -11.70
CA MET A 462 26.54 -7.32 -12.24
C MET A 462 27.77 -6.44 -12.51
N TRP A 463 27.54 -5.21 -12.97
CA TRP A 463 28.63 -4.24 -13.16
C TRP A 463 29.24 -3.80 -11.84
N GLY A 464 28.44 -3.67 -10.78
CA GLY A 464 28.92 -3.32 -9.44
C GLY A 464 29.77 -4.41 -8.77
N CYS A 465 29.55 -5.69 -9.09
CA CYS A 465 30.35 -6.81 -8.55
C CYS A 465 31.44 -7.34 -9.49
N GLY A 466 31.59 -6.78 -10.70
CA GLY A 466 32.60 -7.23 -11.66
C GLY A 466 32.34 -8.65 -12.16
N THR A 467 31.15 -8.90 -12.69
CA THR A 467 30.77 -10.20 -13.26
C THR A 467 31.47 -10.45 -14.61
N PRO A 468 31.89 -11.68 -14.96
CA PRO A 468 32.43 -12.00 -16.28
C PRO A 468 31.52 -11.56 -17.44
N VAL A 469 32.14 -11.08 -18.52
CA VAL A 469 31.44 -10.62 -19.74
C VAL A 469 30.47 -11.67 -20.29
N GLN A 470 30.80 -12.96 -20.23
CA GLN A 470 29.89 -14.03 -20.65
C GLN A 470 28.52 -13.94 -19.96
N ILE A 471 28.51 -13.87 -18.63
CA ILE A 471 27.28 -13.84 -17.83
C ILE A 471 26.52 -12.53 -18.07
N GLN A 472 27.23 -11.42 -18.25
CA GLN A 472 26.60 -10.15 -18.62
C GLN A 472 25.88 -10.25 -19.97
N LEU A 473 26.52 -10.86 -20.99
CA LEU A 473 25.94 -11.05 -22.32
C LEU A 473 24.74 -11.99 -22.30
N GLU A 474 24.75 -13.04 -21.48
CA GLU A 474 23.60 -13.94 -21.30
C GLU A 474 22.37 -13.19 -20.76
N ALA A 475 22.56 -12.33 -19.74
CA ALA A 475 21.48 -11.51 -19.19
C ALA A 475 20.98 -10.46 -20.20
N MET A 476 21.89 -9.80 -20.91
CA MET A 476 21.52 -8.83 -21.96
C MET A 476 20.77 -9.50 -23.12
N GLU A 477 21.14 -10.72 -23.48
CA GLU A 477 20.45 -11.48 -24.52
C GLU A 477 19.01 -11.83 -24.10
N LYS A 478 18.79 -12.22 -22.83
CA LYS A 478 17.43 -12.42 -22.30
C LYS A 478 16.58 -11.15 -22.46
N LEU A 479 17.14 -10.00 -22.09
CA LEU A 479 16.47 -8.70 -22.22
C LEU A 479 16.17 -8.35 -23.68
N ARG A 480 17.13 -8.54 -24.59
CA ARG A 480 16.94 -8.29 -26.02
C ARG A 480 15.82 -9.14 -26.62
N LYS A 481 15.67 -10.40 -26.18
CA LYS A 481 14.62 -11.32 -26.64
C LYS A 481 13.24 -10.96 -26.07
N SER A 482 13.15 -10.49 -24.82
CA SER A 482 11.87 -10.17 -24.18
C SER A 482 11.30 -8.82 -24.61
N LEU A 483 12.13 -7.83 -24.94
CA LEU A 483 11.69 -6.47 -25.25
C LEU A 483 10.61 -6.37 -26.35
N PRO A 484 10.73 -7.07 -27.51
CA PRO A 484 9.69 -7.05 -28.52
C PRO A 484 8.36 -7.65 -28.06
N GLU A 485 8.40 -8.72 -27.26
CA GLU A 485 7.21 -9.37 -26.71
C GLU A 485 6.53 -8.47 -25.69
N MET A 486 7.30 -7.91 -24.76
CA MET A 486 6.82 -6.95 -23.76
C MET A 486 6.12 -5.75 -24.40
N LYS A 487 6.68 -5.19 -25.48
CA LYS A 487 6.10 -4.03 -26.18
C LYS A 487 4.73 -4.31 -26.80
N LYS A 488 4.38 -5.57 -27.09
CA LYS A 488 3.05 -5.92 -27.62
C LYS A 488 1.94 -5.52 -26.65
N ILE A 489 2.20 -5.61 -25.34
CA ILE A 489 1.23 -5.29 -24.29
C ILE A 489 1.57 -3.94 -23.65
N TRP A 490 2.82 -3.70 -23.27
CA TRP A 490 3.17 -2.66 -22.29
C TRP A 490 3.67 -1.34 -22.89
N SER A 491 3.64 -1.17 -24.22
CA SER A 491 4.18 0.05 -24.89
C SER A 491 3.58 1.38 -24.40
N CYS A 492 2.36 1.36 -23.84
CA CYS A 492 1.68 2.54 -23.31
C CYS A 492 1.48 2.49 -21.78
N SER A 493 2.22 1.65 -21.05
CA SER A 493 2.17 1.60 -19.58
C SER A 493 2.76 2.86 -18.93
N GLN A 494 2.56 3.01 -17.63
CA GLN A 494 3.19 4.10 -16.87
C GLN A 494 4.70 3.94 -16.80
N MET A 495 5.21 2.72 -16.62
CA MET A 495 6.64 2.46 -16.56
C MET A 495 7.32 2.78 -17.89
N SER A 496 6.69 2.43 -19.01
CA SER A 496 7.13 2.80 -20.36
C SER A 496 7.21 4.31 -20.54
N LYS A 497 6.19 5.04 -20.10
CA LYS A 497 6.18 6.51 -20.17
C LYS A 497 7.17 7.18 -19.20
N GLY A 498 7.56 6.45 -18.15
CA GLY A 498 8.55 6.87 -17.17
C GLY A 498 10.01 6.72 -17.63
N GLY A 499 10.26 6.25 -18.86
CA GLY A 499 11.61 6.12 -19.42
C GLY A 499 12.25 4.75 -19.24
N ALA A 500 11.59 3.80 -18.58
CA ALA A 500 12.20 2.51 -18.25
C ALA A 500 12.39 1.59 -19.46
N ILE A 501 11.53 1.70 -20.48
CA ILE A 501 11.75 0.97 -21.75
C ILE A 501 13.03 1.48 -22.42
N GLU A 502 13.25 2.78 -22.46
CA GLU A 502 14.44 3.40 -23.05
C GLU A 502 15.71 2.95 -22.30
N LEU A 503 15.64 2.82 -20.97
CA LEU A 503 16.73 2.25 -20.18
C LEU A 503 17.06 0.81 -20.61
N CYS A 504 16.03 -0.02 -20.79
CA CYS A 504 16.20 -1.40 -21.25
C CYS A 504 16.71 -1.48 -22.70
N GLU A 505 16.22 -0.62 -23.59
CA GLU A 505 16.69 -0.54 -24.97
C GLU A 505 18.16 -0.15 -25.04
N ARG A 506 18.62 0.78 -24.21
CA ARG A 506 20.05 1.14 -24.14
C ARG A 506 20.93 -0.07 -23.81
N MET A 507 20.45 -1.02 -23.00
CA MET A 507 21.21 -2.25 -22.70
C MET A 507 21.40 -3.14 -23.93
N THR A 508 20.46 -3.16 -24.88
CA THR A 508 20.63 -3.92 -26.14
C THR A 508 21.72 -3.33 -27.03
N LYS A 509 21.90 -1.99 -26.99
CA LYS A 509 23.02 -1.33 -27.66
C LYS A 509 24.35 -1.66 -26.97
N THR A 510 24.36 -1.68 -25.64
CA THR A 510 25.53 -2.10 -24.86
C THR A 510 25.91 -3.56 -25.16
N GLU A 511 24.95 -4.47 -25.29
CA GLU A 511 25.17 -5.86 -25.71
C GLU A 511 25.89 -5.91 -27.05
N THR A 512 25.40 -5.16 -28.04
CA THR A 512 25.97 -5.13 -29.39
C THR A 512 27.42 -4.66 -29.37
N ASN A 513 27.71 -3.58 -28.65
CA ASN A 513 29.07 -3.06 -28.49
C ASN A 513 29.99 -4.06 -27.80
N LEU A 514 29.52 -4.71 -26.73
CA LEU A 514 30.32 -5.66 -25.98
C LEU A 514 30.64 -6.91 -26.80
N ARG A 515 29.67 -7.43 -27.59
CA ARG A 515 29.91 -8.52 -28.54
C ARG A 515 30.92 -8.14 -29.62
N ASP A 516 30.88 -6.91 -30.13
CA ASP A 516 31.86 -6.40 -31.11
C ASP A 516 33.26 -6.30 -30.50
N MET A 517 33.39 -5.88 -29.24
CA MET A 517 34.67 -5.85 -28.53
C MET A 517 35.25 -7.25 -28.33
N VAL A 518 34.41 -8.23 -27.98
CA VAL A 518 34.81 -9.64 -27.87
C VAL A 518 35.26 -10.18 -29.24
N ALA A 519 34.48 -9.93 -30.30
CA ALA A 519 34.81 -10.36 -31.65
C ALA A 519 36.14 -9.76 -32.18
N LYS A 520 36.46 -8.52 -31.77
CA LYS A 520 37.71 -7.83 -32.10
C LYS A 520 38.88 -8.18 -31.18
N GLY A 521 38.68 -9.08 -30.21
CA GLY A 521 39.71 -9.47 -29.23
C GLY A 521 40.12 -8.36 -28.27
N LYS A 522 39.30 -7.31 -28.12
CA LYS A 522 39.56 -6.20 -27.19
C LYS A 522 39.25 -6.56 -25.73
N VAL A 523 38.34 -7.51 -25.53
CA VAL A 523 37.86 -8.01 -24.24
C VAL A 523 37.63 -9.51 -24.38
N SER A 524 38.02 -10.30 -23.38
CA SER A 524 37.73 -11.74 -23.27
C SER A 524 36.37 -11.99 -22.61
N LEU A 525 35.79 -13.17 -22.84
CA LEU A 525 34.56 -13.59 -22.17
C LEU A 525 34.71 -13.72 -20.64
N ASP A 526 35.92 -14.00 -20.17
CA ASP A 526 36.27 -14.12 -18.75
C ASP A 526 36.57 -12.76 -18.09
N ASP A 527 36.68 -11.69 -18.86
CA ASP A 527 37.02 -10.37 -18.33
C ASP A 527 35.88 -9.82 -17.47
N CYS A 528 36.23 -9.21 -16.34
CA CYS A 528 35.30 -8.56 -15.40
C CYS A 528 35.23 -7.05 -15.64
N VAL A 529 34.83 -6.63 -16.84
CA VAL A 529 34.76 -5.21 -17.23
C VAL A 529 33.33 -4.65 -17.15
N SER A 530 33.21 -3.38 -16.73
CA SER A 530 31.97 -2.62 -16.83
C SER A 530 31.96 -1.83 -18.14
N PRO A 531 30.95 -2.00 -19.01
CA PRO A 531 30.82 -1.25 -20.26
C PRO A 531 30.65 0.27 -20.08
N GLN A 532 30.42 0.75 -18.85
CA GLN A 532 30.35 2.20 -18.56
C GLN A 532 31.74 2.87 -18.50
N GLY A 533 32.81 2.09 -18.40
CA GLY A 533 34.20 2.57 -18.37
C GLY A 533 35.02 2.24 -19.63
N LEU A 534 34.36 1.73 -20.67
CA LEU A 534 34.91 1.38 -21.99
C LEU A 534 34.33 2.31 -23.05
#